data_AF-A0A2T9KD51-F1
#
_entry.id   AF-A0A2T9KD51-F1
#
_cell.length_a   1.000
_cell.length_b   1.000
_cell.length_c   1.000
_cell.angle_alpha   90.00
_cell.angle_beta   90.00
_cell.angle_gamma   90.00
#
_symmetry.space_group_name_H-M   'P 1'
#
loop_
_entity.id
_entity.type
_entity.pdbx_description
1 polymer ?
#
loop_
_entity_poly.entity_id
_entity_poly.type
_entity_poly.pdbx_seq_one_letter_code
_entity_poly.pdbx_strand_id
1 'polypeptide(L)'
;MRGAARPSHDLAMLECSMSFGDNVRIRPSPEAERLGVAGRVGSVRGETTPSVSGVDVVGVMERDFAVNVFFDDLDEGFWFAEQLVEFVDHGAGAEIRIYGVDKRWVRGEDGEWIEHDVQ
;
A
#
# COMPACT_ATOMS: atom_id res chain seq x y z
N MET A 1 3.24 35.21 -19.60
CA MET A 1 3.34 33.98 -20.42
C MET A 1 2.35 32.98 -19.87
N ARG A 2 1.42 32.50 -20.70
CA ARG A 2 0.35 31.57 -20.30
C ARG A 2 0.95 30.17 -20.21
N GLY A 3 0.96 29.59 -19.01
CA GLY A 3 1.26 28.17 -18.84
C GLY A 3 0.10 27.34 -19.37
N ALA A 4 0.34 26.53 -20.39
CA ALA A 4 -0.65 25.64 -20.96
C ALA A 4 -1.12 24.64 -19.89
N ALA A 5 -2.43 24.63 -19.62
CA ALA A 5 -3.07 23.54 -18.91
C ALA A 5 -2.86 22.25 -19.71
N ARG A 6 -2.29 21.22 -19.09
CA ARG A 6 -2.24 19.88 -19.68
C ARG A 6 -3.68 19.37 -19.82
N PRO A 7 -4.05 18.72 -20.94
CA PRO A 7 -5.42 18.30 -21.15
C PRO A 7 -5.80 17.19 -20.16
N SER A 8 -6.98 17.32 -19.55
CA SER A 8 -7.61 16.27 -18.75
C SER A 8 -8.05 15.13 -19.67
N HIS A 9 -7.35 14.00 -19.62
CA HIS A 9 -7.83 12.72 -20.10
C HIS A 9 -7.79 11.75 -18.92
N ASP A 10 -8.93 11.58 -18.26
CA ASP A 10 -9.68 10.32 -18.19
C ASP A 10 -10.56 10.30 -16.95
N LEU A 11 -11.88 10.36 -17.19
CA LEU A 11 -12.92 10.09 -16.21
C LEU A 11 -13.11 8.57 -16.01
N ALA A 12 -11.99 7.84 -15.91
CA ALA A 12 -11.91 6.48 -15.39
C ALA A 12 -10.87 6.35 -14.26
N MET A 13 -10.28 7.47 -13.80
CA MET A 13 -9.33 7.56 -12.68
C MET A 13 -10.03 7.56 -11.30
N LEU A 14 -11.00 6.67 -11.11
CA LEU A 14 -11.55 6.34 -9.79
C LEU A 14 -10.93 5.03 -9.28
N GLU A 15 -9.67 4.79 -9.64
CA GLU A 15 -8.79 3.81 -9.02
C GLU A 15 -8.14 4.50 -7.83
N CYS A 16 -8.61 4.22 -6.62
CA CYS A 16 -7.93 4.66 -5.41
C CYS A 16 -6.55 4.00 -5.38
N SER A 17 -5.52 4.73 -5.81
CA SER A 17 -4.12 4.30 -5.79
C SER A 17 -3.75 3.98 -4.34
N MET A 18 -3.70 2.69 -4.00
CA MET A 18 -3.23 2.24 -2.69
C MET A 18 -1.81 2.75 -2.48
N SER A 19 -1.52 3.20 -1.26
CA SER A 19 -0.26 3.85 -0.89
C SER A 19 0.25 3.31 0.44
N PHE A 20 1.53 3.55 0.70
CA PHE A 20 2.18 3.15 1.95
C PHE A 20 1.41 3.65 3.17
N GLY A 21 0.97 2.73 4.04
CA GLY A 21 0.15 3.01 5.23
C GLY A 21 -1.32 2.68 5.08
N ASP A 22 -1.83 2.47 3.85
CA ASP A 22 -3.22 2.07 3.63
C ASP A 22 -3.50 0.68 4.20
N ASN A 23 -4.69 0.50 4.76
CA ASN A 23 -5.22 -0.79 5.16
C ASN A 23 -5.84 -1.46 3.94
N VAL A 24 -5.50 -2.72 3.74
CA VAL A 24 -5.92 -3.51 2.59
C VAL A 24 -6.36 -4.90 3.03
N ARG A 25 -7.32 -5.48 2.31
CA ARG A 25 -7.78 -6.85 2.46
C ARG A 25 -7.24 -7.71 1.34
N ILE A 26 -6.78 -8.91 1.67
CA ILE A 26 -6.36 -9.87 0.66
C ILE A 26 -7.58 -10.60 0.09
N ARG A 27 -7.76 -10.54 -1.23
CA ARG A 27 -8.80 -11.31 -1.93
C ARG A 27 -8.50 -12.82 -1.84
N PRO A 28 -9.53 -13.68 -1.76
CA PRO A 28 -9.34 -15.12 -1.80
C PRO A 28 -8.64 -15.58 -3.08
N SER A 29 -7.63 -16.42 -2.93
CA SER A 29 -6.97 -17.17 -3.99
C SER A 29 -6.39 -18.45 -3.42
N PRO A 30 -6.14 -19.50 -4.23
CA PRO A 30 -5.50 -20.71 -3.74
C PRO A 30 -4.17 -20.44 -3.02
N GLU A 31 -3.39 -19.47 -3.49
CA GLU A 31 -2.11 -19.06 -2.89
C GLU A 31 -2.33 -18.40 -1.53
N ALA A 32 -3.25 -17.43 -1.45
CA ALA A 32 -3.54 -16.70 -0.22
C ALA A 32 -4.20 -17.60 0.84
N GLU A 33 -5.01 -18.57 0.43
CA GLU A 33 -5.62 -19.57 1.31
C GLU A 33 -4.57 -20.51 1.88
N ARG A 34 -3.61 -20.98 1.07
CA ARG A 34 -2.49 -21.82 1.54
C ARG A 34 -1.62 -21.09 2.57
N LEU A 35 -1.46 -19.78 2.42
CA LEU A 35 -0.73 -18.93 3.37
C LEU A 35 -1.59 -18.52 4.59
N GLY A 36 -2.89 -18.81 4.60
CA GLY A 36 -3.78 -18.44 5.71
C GLY A 36 -4.07 -16.93 5.80
N VAL A 37 -3.86 -16.18 4.72
CA VAL A 37 -4.01 -14.71 4.67
C VAL A 37 -5.22 -14.24 3.86
N ALA A 38 -5.91 -15.15 3.16
CA ALA A 38 -7.14 -14.83 2.44
C ALA A 38 -8.20 -14.18 3.35
N GLY A 39 -8.76 -13.05 2.92
CA GLY A 39 -9.77 -12.28 3.64
C GLY A 39 -9.24 -11.46 4.81
N ARG A 40 -7.95 -11.58 5.17
CA ARG A 40 -7.33 -10.86 6.27
C ARG A 40 -6.97 -9.44 5.86
N VAL A 41 -6.98 -8.53 6.83
CA VAL A 41 -6.60 -7.13 6.65
C VAL A 41 -5.18 -6.92 7.17
N GLY A 42 -4.37 -6.23 6.38
CA GLY A 42 -3.02 -5.79 6.74
C GLY A 42 -2.77 -4.37 6.24
N SER A 43 -1.55 -3.87 6.44
CA SER A 43 -1.15 -2.53 6.01
C SER A 43 -0.10 -2.58 4.90
N VAL A 44 -0.23 -1.71 3.91
CA VAL A 44 0.74 -1.58 2.82
C VAL A 44 2.06 -1.04 3.37
N ARG A 45 3.14 -1.80 3.20
CA ARG A 45 4.52 -1.40 3.58
C ARG A 45 5.39 -0.97 2.41
N GLY A 46 4.93 -1.19 1.18
CA GLY A 46 5.63 -0.69 0.01
C GLY A 46 5.12 -1.31 -1.29
N GLU A 47 5.71 -0.86 -2.37
CA GLU A 47 5.48 -1.33 -3.73
C GLU A 47 6.83 -1.62 -4.39
N THR A 48 6.81 -2.51 -5.39
CA THR A 48 8.03 -2.87 -6.11
C THR A 48 7.74 -3.30 -7.54
N THR A 49 8.81 -3.37 -8.33
CA THR A 49 8.87 -3.99 -9.66
C THR A 49 9.56 -5.36 -9.50
N PRO A 50 8.83 -6.48 -9.47
CA PRO A 50 9.40 -7.80 -9.18
C PRO A 50 10.51 -8.22 -10.15
N SER A 51 10.46 -7.85 -11.43
CA SER A 51 11.52 -8.17 -12.39
C SER A 51 12.88 -7.57 -12.04
N VAL A 52 12.89 -6.47 -11.27
CA VAL A 52 14.11 -5.78 -10.82
C VAL A 52 14.51 -6.21 -9.41
N SER A 53 13.53 -6.37 -8.53
CA SER A 53 13.78 -6.67 -7.11
C SER A 53 13.96 -8.16 -6.82
N GLY A 54 13.42 -9.05 -7.67
CA GLY A 54 13.50 -10.50 -7.51
C GLY A 54 12.68 -11.06 -6.34
N VAL A 55 11.67 -10.33 -5.86
CA VAL A 55 10.81 -10.79 -4.75
C VAL A 55 9.91 -11.93 -5.18
N ASP A 56 9.62 -12.84 -4.24
CA ASP A 56 8.62 -13.89 -4.44
C ASP A 56 7.21 -13.28 -4.29
N VAL A 57 6.43 -13.34 -5.36
CA VAL A 57 5.08 -12.76 -5.42
C VAL A 57 4.01 -13.83 -5.22
N VAL A 58 3.08 -13.56 -4.31
CA VAL A 58 1.87 -14.34 -4.06
C VAL A 58 0.82 -13.98 -5.11
N GLY A 59 0.39 -14.98 -5.89
CA GLY A 59 -0.59 -14.83 -6.96
C GLY A 59 0.03 -14.75 -8.35
N VAL A 60 -0.83 -14.71 -9.37
CA VAL A 60 -0.40 -14.60 -10.77
C VAL A 60 -0.18 -13.13 -11.11
N MET A 61 1.04 -12.73 -11.46
CA MET A 61 1.30 -11.35 -11.86
C MET A 61 0.72 -11.04 -13.25
N GLU A 62 -0.21 -10.09 -13.33
CA GLU A 62 -0.70 -9.55 -14.62
C GLU A 62 0.16 -8.39 -15.12
N ARG A 63 0.90 -7.74 -14.20
CA ARG A 63 1.81 -6.62 -14.45
C ARG A 63 3.07 -6.80 -13.61
N ASP A 64 4.15 -6.14 -14.00
CA ASP A 64 5.41 -6.14 -13.26
C ASP A 64 5.36 -5.18 -12.05
N PHE A 65 4.42 -5.46 -11.14
CA PHE A 65 4.12 -4.67 -9.96
C PHE A 65 3.63 -5.58 -8.84
N ALA A 66 4.12 -5.35 -7.62
CA ALA A 66 3.68 -6.07 -6.43
C ALA A 66 3.62 -5.15 -5.22
N VAL A 67 2.69 -5.45 -4.32
CA VAL A 67 2.43 -4.66 -3.11
C VAL A 67 2.83 -5.50 -1.89
N ASN A 68 3.66 -4.94 -1.00
CA ASN A 68 3.96 -5.57 0.27
C ASN A 68 2.86 -5.25 1.28
N VAL A 69 2.23 -6.28 1.82
CA VAL A 69 1.22 -6.16 2.88
C VAL A 69 1.74 -6.84 4.13
N PHE A 70 1.80 -6.08 5.22
CA PHE A 70 2.23 -6.53 6.54
C PHE A 70 1.04 -6.79 7.44
N PHE A 71 1.08 -7.92 8.15
CA PHE A 71 0.04 -8.35 9.09
C PHE A 71 0.61 -8.30 10.51
N ASP A 72 0.11 -7.36 11.32
CA ASP A 72 0.64 -7.12 12.67
C ASP A 72 0.54 -8.32 13.61
N ASP A 73 -0.49 -9.16 13.45
CA ASP A 73 -0.69 -10.37 14.25
C ASP A 73 0.19 -11.55 13.83
N LEU A 74 0.76 -11.50 12.62
CA LEU A 74 1.77 -12.45 12.14
C LEU A 74 3.20 -11.92 12.32
N ASP A 75 3.36 -10.61 12.53
CA ASP A 75 4.65 -9.91 12.48
C ASP A 75 5.41 -10.21 11.17
N GLU A 76 4.68 -10.33 10.06
CA GLU A 76 5.22 -10.76 8.77
C GLU A 76 4.56 -10.00 7.60
N GLY A 77 5.35 -9.77 6.54
CA GLY A 77 4.88 -9.14 5.32
C GLY A 77 5.10 -10.00 4.08
N PHE A 78 4.13 -9.98 3.17
CA PHE A 78 4.16 -10.74 1.92
C PHE A 78 3.97 -9.81 0.72
N TRP A 79 4.61 -10.14 -0.40
CA TRP A 79 4.42 -9.44 -1.66
C TRP A 79 3.27 -10.08 -2.44
N PHE A 80 2.23 -9.30 -2.73
CA PHE A 80 1.06 -9.77 -3.48
C PHE A 80 1.03 -9.16 -4.87
N ALA A 81 0.51 -9.93 -5.83
CA ALA A 81 0.05 -9.39 -7.09
C ALA A 81 -1.08 -8.38 -6.82
N GLU A 82 -1.04 -7.23 -7.49
CA GLU A 82 -1.92 -6.07 -7.26
C GLU A 82 -3.40 -6.44 -7.14
N GLN A 83 -3.89 -7.29 -8.05
CA GLN A 83 -5.29 -7.68 -8.11
C GLN A 83 -5.78 -8.53 -6.93
N LEU A 84 -4.86 -9.08 -6.11
CA LEU A 84 -5.20 -9.75 -4.86
C LEU A 84 -5.35 -8.78 -3.68
N VAL A 85 -5.06 -7.50 -3.87
CA VAL A 85 -5.10 -6.50 -2.81
C VAL A 85 -6.31 -5.59 -3.02
N GLU A 86 -7.15 -5.48 -1.99
CA GLU A 86 -8.35 -4.64 -2.01
C GLU A 86 -8.23 -3.55 -0.95
N PHE A 87 -8.28 -2.29 -1.37
CA PHE A 87 -8.30 -1.14 -0.47
C PHE A 87 -9.44 -1.23 0.55
N VAL A 88 -9.15 -0.89 1.82
CA VAL A 88 -10.14 -0.81 2.90
C VAL A 88 -10.28 0.63 3.38
N ASP A 89 -9.19 1.24 3.86
CA ASP A 89 -9.14 2.61 4.33
C ASP A 89 -7.70 3.13 4.40
N HIS A 90 -7.53 4.43 4.64
CA HIS A 90 -6.23 5.08 4.64
C HIS A 90 -5.37 4.88 5.90
N GLY A 91 -5.85 4.16 6.91
CA GLY A 91 -5.14 3.97 8.18
C GLY A 91 -5.02 5.26 9.01
N ALA A 92 -6.03 6.13 8.95
CA ALA A 92 -6.02 7.42 9.63
C ALA A 92 -5.63 7.29 11.12
N GLY A 93 -4.72 8.16 11.57
CA GLY A 93 -4.17 8.15 12.92
C GLY A 93 -2.95 7.23 13.11
N ALA A 94 -2.57 6.41 12.13
CA ALA A 94 -1.30 5.70 12.16
C ALA A 94 -0.13 6.68 12.30
N GLU A 95 0.90 6.29 13.05
CA GLU A 95 2.04 7.14 13.36
C GLU A 95 3.36 6.49 12.93
N ILE A 96 4.24 7.28 12.33
CA ILE A 96 5.61 6.90 12.00
C ILE A 96 6.57 7.78 12.79
N ARG A 97 7.58 7.14 13.37
CA ARG A 97 8.76 7.78 13.96
C ARG A 97 10.01 7.14 13.39
N ILE A 98 11.00 7.97 13.09
CA ILE A 98 12.33 7.52 12.67
C ILE A 98 13.29 7.82 13.82
N TYR A 99 14.02 6.79 14.26
CA TYR A 99 14.97 6.95 15.35
C TYR A 99 16.03 8.02 15.00
N GLY A 100 16.25 8.96 15.93
CA GLY A 100 17.20 10.07 15.74
C GLY A 100 16.67 11.23 14.90
N VAL A 101 15.39 11.22 14.54
CA VAL A 101 14.71 12.35 13.88
C VAL A 101 13.64 12.91 14.81
N ASP A 102 13.74 14.19 15.16
CA ASP A 102 12.77 14.90 16.04
C ASP A 102 11.48 15.27 15.29
N LYS A 103 10.97 14.32 14.50
CA LYS A 103 9.74 14.43 13.72
C LYS A 103 8.93 13.16 13.87
N ARG A 104 7.62 13.32 13.80
CA ARG A 104 6.66 12.23 13.65
C ARG A 104 5.73 12.54 12.49
N TRP A 105 5.22 11.51 11.84
CA TRP A 105 4.23 11.65 10.78
C TRP A 105 2.95 10.95 11.23
N VAL A 106 1.82 11.62 11.08
CA VAL A 106 0.50 11.07 11.39
C VAL A 106 -0.30 10.97 10.10
N ARG A 107 -0.91 9.82 9.88
CA ARG A 107 -1.71 9.53 8.69
C ARG A 107 -3.07 10.26 8.75
N GLY A 108 -3.38 11.04 7.73
CA GLY A 108 -4.67 11.71 7.56
C GLY A 108 -5.78 10.76 7.06
N GLU A 109 -7.03 11.22 7.13
CA GLU A 109 -8.19 10.50 6.55
C GLU A 109 -8.17 10.48 5.02
N ASP A 110 -7.41 11.37 4.40
CA ASP A 110 -7.19 11.47 2.95
C ASP A 110 -5.99 10.65 2.45
N GLY A 111 -5.30 9.94 3.35
CA GLY A 111 -4.11 9.15 3.03
C GLY A 111 -2.81 9.94 3.03
N GLU A 112 -2.83 11.25 3.31
CA GLU A 112 -1.59 12.03 3.39
C GLU A 112 -0.84 11.79 4.71
N TRP A 113 0.49 11.84 4.67
CA TRP A 113 1.32 11.82 5.88
C TRP A 113 1.61 13.24 6.36
N ILE A 114 1.03 13.62 7.49
CA ILE A 114 1.18 14.95 8.08
C ILE A 114 2.37 14.96 9.04
N GLU A 115 3.38 15.77 8.73
CA GLU A 115 4.56 15.94 9.57
C GLU A 115 4.26 16.82 10.80
N HIS A 116 4.79 16.40 11.95
CA HIS A 116 4.79 17.14 13.19
C HIS A 116 6.17 17.11 13.82
N ASP A 117 6.63 18.25 14.34
CA ASP A 117 7.82 18.28 15.20
C ASP A 117 7.51 17.62 16.55
N VAL A 118 8.51 16.92 17.10
CA VAL A 118 8.42 16.32 18.44
C VAL A 118 9.20 17.24 19.39
N GLN A 119 8.53 17.76 20.42
CA GLN A 119 9.16 18.59 21.47
C GLN A 119 9.98 17.75 22.44
#